data_AF-A0A6A6AW23-F1
#
_entry.id   AF-A0A6A6AW23-F1
#
_cell.length_a   1.000
_cell.length_b   1.000
_cell.length_c   1.000
_cell.angle_alpha   90.00
_cell.angle_beta   90.00
_cell.angle_gamma   90.00
#
_symmetry.space_group_name_H-M   'P 1'
#
loop_
_entity.id
_entity.type
_entity.pdbx_description
1 polymer ?
#
loop_
_entity_poly.entity_id
_entity_poly.type
_entity_poly.pdbx_seq_one_letter_code
_entity_poly.pdbx_strand_id
1 'polypeptide(L)' 'TSVRGSPSQDGTCGGSLGYTCVGSLFGDCCSQYGFCGSTSAYCQEGCQASHGVCD' A
#
# COMPACT_ATOMS: atom_id res chain seq x y z
N THR A 1 17.97 -9.33 2.71
CA THR A 1 17.57 -8.46 1.59
C THR A 1 16.06 -8.31 1.63
N SER A 2 15.59 -7.07 1.86
CA SER A 2 14.20 -6.59 1.79
C SER A 2 13.14 -7.20 2.74
N VAL A 3 12.88 -6.51 3.85
CA VAL A 3 11.61 -6.57 4.61
C VAL A 3 10.53 -5.68 3.97
N ARG A 4 10.42 -5.71 2.64
CA ARG A 4 9.30 -5.07 1.94
C ARG A 4 8.27 -6.16 1.68
N GLY A 5 7.04 -5.94 2.15
CA GLY A 5 5.92 -6.86 1.96
C GLY A 5 5.77 -7.33 0.51
N SER A 6 5.09 -8.44 0.29
CA SER A 6 4.80 -8.90 -1.07
C SER A 6 3.87 -7.89 -1.77
N PRO A 7 4.07 -7.57 -3.06
CA PRO A 7 3.17 -6.71 -3.81
C PRO A 7 1.75 -7.26 -3.78
N SER A 8 0.78 -6.41 -3.47
CA SER A 8 -0.63 -6.79 -3.39
C SER A 8 -1.13 -7.33 -4.72
N GLN A 9 -1.79 -8.50 -4.69
CA GLN A 9 -2.37 -9.14 -5.87
C GLN A 9 -3.86 -8.84 -6.03
N ASP A 10 -4.52 -8.49 -4.93
CA ASP A 10 -5.95 -8.20 -4.81
C ASP A 10 -6.26 -6.72 -4.51
N GLY A 11 -5.21 -5.90 -4.38
CA GLY A 11 -5.33 -4.47 -4.10
C GLY A 11 -5.49 -4.12 -2.62
N THR A 12 -5.38 -5.07 -1.70
CA THR A 12 -5.31 -4.78 -0.26
C THR A 12 -3.86 -4.67 0.23
N CYS A 13 -3.60 -3.84 1.23
CA CYS A 13 -2.29 -3.64 1.82
C CYS A 13 -2.30 -3.75 3.33
N GLY A 14 -1.15 -4.05 3.91
CA GLY A 14 -1.03 -4.37 5.32
C GLY A 14 -1.63 -5.72 5.67
N GLY A 15 -2.37 -5.75 6.78
CA GLY A 15 -2.98 -6.96 7.33
C GLY A 15 -1.98 -8.00 7.84
N SER A 16 -2.48 -9.17 8.24
CA SER A 16 -1.67 -10.26 8.80
C SER A 16 -0.63 -10.85 7.83
N LEU A 17 -0.84 -10.64 6.52
CA LEU A 17 0.06 -11.07 5.45
C LEU A 17 1.12 -10.01 5.12
N GLY A 18 0.96 -8.78 5.62
CA GLY A 18 1.91 -7.69 5.43
C GLY A 18 2.08 -7.28 3.96
N TYR A 19 1.01 -7.29 3.16
CA TYR A 19 1.08 -6.90 1.76
C TYR A 19 1.48 -5.42 1.59
N THR A 20 2.09 -5.11 0.46
CA THR A 20 2.46 -3.73 0.11
C THR A 20 1.89 -3.34 -1.24
N CYS A 21 1.50 -2.07 -1.35
CA CYS A 21 1.12 -1.46 -2.61
C CYS A 21 2.33 -1.18 -3.51
N VAL A 22 3.55 -1.14 -2.97
CA VAL A 22 4.75 -0.82 -3.75
C VAL A 22 4.98 -1.88 -4.83
N GLY A 23 4.96 -1.46 -6.10
CA GLY A 23 5.09 -2.34 -7.26
C GLY A 23 3.81 -3.11 -7.61
N SER A 24 2.67 -2.77 -6.99
CA SER A 24 1.37 -3.34 -7.32
C SER A 24 0.72 -2.60 -8.49
N LEU A 25 -0.10 -3.31 -9.28
CA LEU A 25 -0.83 -2.75 -10.41
C LEU A 25 -1.96 -1.79 -10.00
N PHE A 26 -2.36 -1.79 -8.72
CA PHE A 26 -3.41 -0.93 -8.20
C PHE A 26 -2.91 0.47 -7.80
N GLY A 27 -1.58 0.65 -7.73
CA GLY A 27 -0.94 1.87 -7.25
C GLY A 27 -0.04 1.61 -6.05
N ASP A 28 0.89 2.53 -5.79
CA ASP A 28 1.94 2.36 -4.78
C ASP A 28 1.54 2.84 -3.38
N CYS A 29 0.42 3.55 -3.23
CA CYS A 29 0.00 4.12 -1.96
C CYS A 29 -0.97 3.19 -1.23
N CYS A 30 -0.78 3.03 0.08
CA CYS A 30 -1.67 2.24 0.93
C CYS A 30 -2.54 3.19 1.77
N SER A 31 -3.85 3.23 1.51
CA SER A 31 -4.78 4.06 2.29
C SER A 31 -4.94 3.57 3.74
N GLN A 32 -5.48 4.43 4.61
CA GLN A 32 -5.84 4.05 5.99
C GLN A 32 -6.80 2.87 6.09
N TYR A 33 -7.55 2.60 5.02
CA TYR A 33 -8.52 1.52 4.94
C TYR A 33 -7.89 0.18 4.50
N GLY A 34 -6.57 0.14 4.26
CA GLY A 34 -5.88 -1.07 3.85
C GLY A 34 -6.06 -1.41 2.37
N PHE A 35 -6.23 -0.40 1.52
CA PHE A 35 -6.37 -0.56 0.07
C PHE A 35 -5.30 0.23 -0.69
N CYS A 36 -4.85 -0.34 -1.79
CA CYS A 36 -3.90 0.24 -2.72
C CYS A 36 -4.55 1.19 -3.71
N GLY A 37 -3.88 2.30 -3.98
CA GLY A 37 -4.28 3.28 -4.97
C GLY A 37 -3.15 4.24 -5.29
N SER A 38 -3.38 5.12 -6.26
CA SER A 38 -2.42 6.15 -6.69
C SER A 38 -2.97 7.57 -6.57
N THR A 39 -4.21 7.73 -6.11
CA THR A 39 -4.82 9.06 -5.95
C THR A 39 -4.55 9.61 -4.55
N SER A 40 -4.74 10.91 -4.38
CA SER A 40 -4.54 11.60 -3.10
C SER A 40 -5.33 10.99 -1.94
N ALA A 41 -6.51 10.41 -2.20
CA ALA A 41 -7.28 9.69 -1.18
C ALA A 41 -6.56 8.46 -0.60
N TYR A 42 -5.56 7.93 -1.30
CA TYR A 42 -4.74 6.80 -0.87
C TYR A 42 -3.35 7.23 -0.42
N CYS A 43 -2.79 8.27 -1.03
CA CYS A 43 -1.41 8.71 -0.80
C CYS A 43 -1.26 9.81 0.27
N GLN A 44 -2.33 10.52 0.63
CA GLN A 44 -2.27 11.65 1.57
C GLN A 44 -2.75 11.24 2.97
N GLU A 45 -3.72 11.95 3.54
CA GLU A 45 -4.23 11.75 4.90
C GLU A 45 -4.57 10.27 5.14
N GLY A 46 -3.97 9.70 6.20
CA GLY A 46 -4.17 8.31 6.56
C GLY A 46 -3.35 7.28 5.76
N CYS A 47 -2.49 7.69 4.82
CA CYS A 47 -1.64 6.76 4.10
C CYS A 47 -0.69 5.98 5.04
N GLN A 48 -0.62 4.66 4.86
CA GLN A 48 0.22 3.75 5.62
C GLN A 48 1.58 3.57 4.95
N ALA A 49 2.55 4.42 5.30
CA ALA A 49 3.90 4.41 4.73
C ALA A 49 4.68 3.10 4.95
N SER A 50 4.29 2.28 5.93
CA SER A 50 4.84 0.94 6.15
C SER A 50 4.50 -0.04 5.02
N HIS A 51 3.41 0.23 4.29
CA HIS A 51 2.82 -0.65 3.29
C HIS A 51 2.67 0.02 1.92
N GLY A 52 3.12 1.26 1.74
CA GLY A 52 3.03 2.00 0.49
C GLY A 52 3.94 3.24 0.46
N VAL A 53 3.86 3.99 -0.64
CA VAL A 53 4.48 5.32 -0.79
C VAL A 53 3.42 6.38 -0.47
N CYS A 54 3.71 7.26 0.48
CA CYS A 54 2.84 8.38 0.85
C CYS A 54 3.46 9.70 0.41
N ASP A 55 2.63 10.69 0.11
CA ASP A 55 3.00 12.05 -0.32
C ASP A 55 2.69 13.08 0.78
#